data_AF-Q68XQ2-F1
#
_entry.id   AF-Q68XQ2-F1
#
_cell.length_a   1.000
_cell.length_b   1.000
_cell.length_c   1.000
_cell.angle_alpha   90.00
_cell.angle_beta   90.00
_cell.angle_gamma   90.00
#
_symmetry.space_group_name_H-M   'P 1'
#
loop_
_entity.id
_entity.type
_entity.pdbx_description
1 polymer ?
#
loop_
_entity_poly.entity_id
_entity_poly.type
_entity_poly.pdbx_seq_one_letter_code
_entity_poly.pdbx_strand_id
1 'polypeptide(L)'
;MNTEKLKDIKERIKDFKSYKISNSKMRQEISPFSIALDLVSGTMVGLVIGILADKFFHSKPLFLIIFTIIGMIAGFNMIRRK
;
A
#
# COMPACT_ATOMS: atom_id res chain seq x y z
N MET A 1 -35.51 -38.43 0.36
CA MET A 1 -34.85 -38.63 1.69
C MET A 1 -33.33 -38.41 1.68
N ASN A 2 -32.64 -38.52 0.53
CA ASN A 2 -31.17 -38.31 0.45
C ASN A 2 -30.75 -36.85 0.12
N THR A 3 -31.65 -36.07 -0.50
CA THR A 3 -31.39 -34.70 -0.97
C THR A 3 -31.26 -33.67 0.17
N GLU A 4 -32.06 -33.83 1.23
CA GLU A 4 -32.02 -32.97 2.42
C GLU A 4 -30.66 -33.05 3.12
N LYS A 5 -30.11 -34.27 3.26
CA LYS A 5 -28.77 -34.49 3.85
C LYS A 5 -27.66 -33.87 3.00
N LEU A 6 -27.78 -33.94 1.67
CA LEU A 6 -26.83 -33.31 0.75
C LEU A 6 -26.87 -31.78 0.86
N LYS A 7 -28.07 -31.22 1.08
CA LYS A 7 -28.26 -29.78 1.24
C LYS A 7 -27.64 -29.27 2.54
N ASP A 8 -27.87 -29.97 3.64
CA ASP A 8 -27.28 -29.68 4.96
C ASP A 8 -25.75 -29.75 4.93
N ILE A 9 -25.18 -30.79 4.32
CA ILE A 9 -23.72 -30.93 4.16
C ILE A 9 -23.15 -29.76 3.36
N LYS A 10 -23.84 -29.33 2.29
CA LYS A 10 -23.40 -28.22 1.45
C LYS A 10 -23.45 -26.87 2.18
N GLU A 11 -24.46 -26.68 3.02
CA GLU A 11 -24.64 -25.49 3.84
C GLU A 11 -23.53 -25.37 4.89
N ARG A 12 -23.24 -26.47 5.60
CA ARG A 12 -22.15 -26.53 6.58
C ARG A 12 -20.77 -26.30 5.97
N ILE A 13 -20.53 -26.78 4.74
CA ILE A 13 -19.30 -26.51 4.00
C ILE A 13 -19.21 -25.02 3.62
N LYS A 14 -20.32 -24.40 3.23
CA LYS A 14 -20.38 -22.98 2.86
C LYS A 14 -20.09 -22.08 4.06
N ASP A 15 -20.64 -22.40 5.23
CA ASP A 15 -20.41 -21.65 6.46
C ASP A 15 -18.94 -21.74 6.91
N PHE A 16 -18.34 -22.92 6.83
CA PHE A 16 -16.93 -23.12 7.16
C PHE A 16 -15.99 -22.39 6.18
N LYS A 17 -16.32 -22.40 4.88
CA LYS A 17 -15.57 -21.68 3.84
C LYS A 17 -15.69 -20.16 4.01
N SER A 18 -16.88 -19.67 4.34
CA SER A 18 -17.15 -18.25 4.62
C SER A 18 -16.39 -17.77 5.87
N TYR A 19 -16.39 -18.56 6.95
CA TYR A 19 -15.64 -18.27 8.16
C TYR A 19 -14.12 -18.18 7.92
N LYS A 20 -13.56 -19.10 7.12
CA LYS A 20 -12.13 -19.11 6.77
C LYS A 20 -11.72 -17.96 5.85
N ILE A 21 -12.60 -17.56 4.91
CA ILE A 21 -12.37 -16.43 4.00
C ILE A 21 -12.55 -15.08 4.71
N SER A 22 -13.48 -14.99 5.67
CA SER A 22 -13.71 -13.77 6.44
C SER A 22 -12.63 -13.50 7.50
N ASN A 23 -11.90 -14.53 7.95
CA ASN A 23 -10.82 -14.40 8.94
C ASN A 23 -9.41 -14.42 8.36
N SER A 24 -9.24 -14.52 7.04
CA SER A 24 -8.00 -14.06 6.41
C SER A 24 -8.02 -12.53 6.35
N LYS A 25 -8.10 -11.87 7.51
CA LYS A 25 -7.29 -10.67 7.69
C LYS A 25 -5.87 -11.19 7.53
N MET A 26 -5.39 -11.19 6.28
CA MET A 26 -3.98 -11.29 5.97
C MET A 26 -3.36 -10.28 6.90
N ARG A 27 -2.76 -10.77 7.99
CA ARG A 27 -1.98 -9.96 8.90
C ARG A 27 -0.93 -9.42 7.97
N GLN A 28 -1.11 -8.18 7.52
CA GLN A 28 -0.17 -7.53 6.62
C GLN A 28 1.07 -7.40 7.48
N GLU A 29 1.93 -8.41 7.42
CA GLU A 29 3.24 -8.34 8.01
C GLU A 29 3.93 -7.21 7.26
N ILE A 30 4.00 -6.06 7.91
CA ILE A 30 4.63 -4.88 7.35
C ILE A 30 6.11 -5.22 7.27
N SER A 31 6.53 -5.75 6.13
CA SER A 31 7.92 -6.07 5.88
C SER A 31 8.73 -4.77 5.90
N PRO A 32 9.90 -4.75 6.58
CA PRO A 32 10.82 -3.60 6.54
C PRO A 32 11.16 -3.15 5.12
N PHE A 33 11.18 -4.09 4.17
CA PHE A 33 11.41 -3.80 2.76
C PHE A 33 10.27 -3.01 2.11
N SER A 34 9.03 -3.29 2.47
CA SER A 34 7.86 -2.55 1.97
C SER A 34 7.84 -1.12 2.52
N ILE A 35 8.24 -0.92 3.77
CA ILE A 35 8.40 0.42 4.38
C ILE A 35 9.48 1.21 3.63
N ALA A 36 10.62 0.56 3.36
CA ALA A 36 11.69 1.17 2.59
C ALA A 36 11.23 1.53 1.17
N LEU A 37 10.48 0.65 0.50
CA LEU A 37 9.90 0.92 -0.82
C LEU A 37 8.91 2.08 -0.81
N ASP A 38 8.04 2.14 0.20
CA ASP A 38 7.06 3.23 0.34
C ASP A 38 7.78 4.59 0.54
N LEU A 39 8.86 4.62 1.34
CA LEU A 39 9.68 5.82 1.52
C LEU A 39 10.47 6.20 0.25
N VAL A 40 11.12 5.22 -0.37
CA VAL A 40 11.93 5.42 -1.59
C VAL A 40 11.05 5.88 -2.74
N SER A 41 9.86 5.29 -2.93
CA SER A 41 8.95 5.69 -4.01
C SER A 41 8.51 7.15 -3.90
N GLY A 42 8.09 7.60 -2.71
CA GLY A 42 7.73 9.00 -2.46
C GLY A 42 8.90 9.97 -2.68
N THR A 43 10.09 9.59 -2.22
CA THR A 43 11.31 10.39 -2.41
C THR A 43 11.73 10.44 -3.89
N MET A 44 11.59 9.32 -4.62
CA MET A 44 11.94 9.24 -6.04
C MET A 44 11.03 10.14 -6.89
N VAL A 45 9.72 10.14 -6.61
CA VAL A 45 8.77 11.04 -7.26
C VAL A 45 9.10 12.50 -6.96
N GLY A 46 9.41 12.83 -5.70
CA GLY A 46 9.85 14.17 -5.29
C GLY A 46 11.12 14.62 -6.02
N LEU A 47 12.11 13.75 -6.17
CA LEU A 47 13.34 14.05 -6.90
C LEU A 47 13.09 14.29 -8.39
N VAL A 48 12.29 13.42 -9.04
CA VAL A 48 11.98 13.59 -10.47
C VAL A 48 11.25 14.90 -10.71
N ILE A 49 10.20 15.19 -9.94
CA ILE A 49 9.45 16.44 -10.08
C ILE A 49 10.33 17.65 -9.72
N GLY A 50 11.13 17.52 -8.67
CA GLY A 50 12.06 18.55 -8.22
C GLY A 50 13.08 18.93 -9.29
N ILE A 51 13.71 17.95 -9.95
CA ILE A 51 14.66 18.19 -11.06
C ILE A 51 13.96 18.82 -12.26
N LEU A 52 12.76 18.35 -12.62
CA LEU A 52 12.00 18.92 -13.72
C LEU A 52 11.62 20.38 -13.44
N ALA A 53 11.17 20.68 -12.22
CA ALA A 53 10.83 22.03 -11.79
C ALA A 53 12.07 22.93 -11.79
N ASP A 54 13.21 22.46 -11.27
CA ASP A 54 14.46 23.23 -11.23
C ASP A 54 14.92 23.65 -12.64
N LYS A 55 14.85 22.71 -13.59
CA LYS A 55 15.14 22.98 -15.02
C LYS A 55 14.14 23.96 -15.64
N PHE A 56 12.86 23.87 -15.30
CA PHE A 56 11.84 24.74 -15.87
C PHE A 56 11.99 26.19 -15.40
N PHE A 57 12.27 26.39 -14.10
CA PHE A 57 12.37 27.71 -13.50
C PHE A 57 13.77 28.33 -13.61
N HIS A 58 14.75 27.65 -14.23
CA HIS A 58 16.19 27.99 -14.16
C HIS A 58 16.64 28.37 -12.75
N SER A 59 15.92 27.83 -11.77
CA SER A 59 16.11 28.18 -10.38
C SER A 59 17.32 27.39 -9.90
N LYS A 60 18.08 28.00 -9.01
CA LYS A 60 19.01 27.25 -8.14
C LYS A 60 18.24 26.06 -7.53
N PRO A 61 18.91 24.97 -7.09
CA PRO A 61 18.35 23.67 -6.63
C PRO A 61 17.38 23.70 -5.43
N LEU A 62 16.56 24.73 -5.33
CA LEU A 62 15.60 25.06 -4.30
C LEU A 62 14.33 24.26 -4.46
N PHE A 63 13.82 24.15 -5.70
CA PHE A 63 12.64 23.33 -5.97
C PHE A 63 12.93 21.86 -5.71
N LEU A 64 14.13 21.40 -6.08
CA LEU A 64 14.60 20.06 -5.74
C LEU A 64 14.62 19.82 -4.23
N ILE A 65 15.17 20.74 -3.44
CA ILE A 65 15.22 20.62 -1.96
C ILE A 65 13.80 20.54 -1.38
N ILE A 66 12.92 21.48 -1.74
CA ILE A 66 11.54 21.51 -1.22
C ILE A 66 10.79 20.23 -1.60
N PHE A 67 10.84 19.81 -2.87
CA PHE A 67 10.13 18.62 -3.33
C PHE A 67 10.69 17.33 -2.76
N THR A 68 11.99 17.28 -2.45
CA THR A 68 12.60 16.12 -1.78
C THR A 68 12.08 15.99 -0.34
N ILE A 69 11.96 17.10 0.40
CA ILE A 69 11.39 17.10 1.76
C ILE A 69 9.92 16.67 1.71
N ILE A 70 9.14 17.21 0.77
CA ILE A 70 7.73 16.84 0.58
C ILE A 70 7.61 15.36 0.19
N GLY A 71 8.45 14.87 -0.73
CA GLY A 71 8.47 13.47 -1.16
C GLY A 71 8.79 12.50 -0.02
N MET A 72 9.73 12.87 0.85
CA MET A 72 10.07 12.09 2.04
C MET A 72 8.89 12.04 3.04
N ILE A 73 8.23 13.18 3.29
CA ILE A 73 7.03 13.24 4.15
C ILE A 73 5.89 12.42 3.54
N ALA A 74 5.70 12.49 2.22
CA ALA A 74 4.68 11.72 1.50
C ALA A 74 4.92 10.20 1.61
N GLY A 75 6.17 9.76 1.44
CA GLY A 75 6.57 8.37 1.64
C GLY A 75 6.32 7.89 3.08
N PHE A 76 6.62 8.73 4.08
CA PHE A 76 6.34 8.42 5.48
C PHE A 76 4.84 8.36 5.80
N ASN A 77 4.03 9.21 5.16
CA ASN A 77 2.58 9.23 5.34
C ASN A 77 1.89 7.99 4.73
N MET A 78 2.46 7.42 3.66
CA MET A 78 1.99 6.16 3.07
C MET A 78 2.01 5.01 4.10
N ILE A 79 3.07 4.96 4.90
CA ILE A 79 3.26 3.94 5.95
C ILE A 79 2.25 4.12 7.09
N ARG A 80 1.87 5.37 7.42
CA ARG A 80 0.86 5.64 8.47
C ARG A 80 -0.58 5.35 8.04
N ARG A 81 -0.86 5.30 6.74
CA ARG A 81 -2.23 5.06 6.20
C ARG A 81 -2.51 3.60 5.86
N LYS A 82 -1.48 2.75 5.77
CA LYS A 82 -1.63 1.28 5.71
C LYS A 82 -2.02 0.71 7.06
#